data_AF-A0A221K564-F1
#
_entry.id   AF-A0A221K564-F1
#
_cell.length_a   1.000
_cell.length_b   1.000
_cell.length_c   1.000
_cell.angle_alpha   90.00
_cell.angle_beta   90.00
_cell.angle_gamma   90.00
#
_symmetry.space_group_name_H-M   'P 1'
#
loop_
_entity.id
_entity.type
_entity.pdbx_description
1 polymer ?
#
loop_
_entity_poly.entity_id
_entity_poly.type
_entity_poly.pdbx_seq_one_letter_code
_entity_poly.pdbx_strand_id
1 'polypeptide(L)'
;MNTGPQMNTLLQSLQAKVETQTHTTEAQTQEMLNDFEQRLSQALNAAEQKIMRDLRDLEKLSEMIHDRTANQVEEQARKIRQAMAELEGSRKEWRTVTWKTMLPTYLVGVLLTFWVLLMAVQLTFPDPQNTTPAPGLASFGLEGTRVTHGPGRLGRVLSLPGGVTLADCPIPNLNGGNVCVETAVTR
;
A
#
# COMPACT_ATOMS: atom_id res chain seq x y z
N MET A 1 56.07 5.82 -113.92
CA MET A 1 55.43 5.43 -112.64
C MET A 1 53.97 5.86 -112.70
N ASN A 2 53.05 4.93 -113.01
CA ASN A 2 51.61 5.19 -113.09
C ASN A 2 50.94 4.57 -111.87
N THR A 3 50.83 5.32 -110.76
CA THR A 3 50.16 4.88 -109.53
C THR A 3 49.01 5.80 -109.09
N GLY A 4 48.72 6.86 -109.85
CA GLY A 4 47.67 7.85 -109.52
C GLY A 4 46.22 7.34 -109.52
N PRO A 5 45.73 6.60 -110.54
CA PRO A 5 44.30 6.27 -110.64
C PRO A 5 43.86 5.09 -109.75
N GLN A 6 44.78 4.17 -109.40
CA GLN A 6 44.48 3.06 -108.48
C GLN A 6 44.32 3.50 -107.02
N MET A 7 45.05 4.53 -106.60
CA MET A 7 45.02 4.97 -105.20
C MET A 7 43.72 5.71 -104.84
N ASN A 8 43.16 6.48 -105.79
CA ASN A 8 41.87 7.15 -105.61
C ASN A 8 40.68 6.18 -105.55
N THR A 9 40.72 5.10 -106.34
CA THR A 9 39.67 4.07 -106.31
C THR A 9 39.69 3.25 -105.01
N LEU A 10 40.89 2.97 -104.49
CA LEU A 10 41.05 2.37 -103.16
C LEU A 10 40.51 3.28 -102.05
N LEU A 11 40.82 4.57 -102.06
CA LEU A 11 40.32 5.55 -101.08
C LEU A 11 38.79 5.67 -101.10
N GLN A 12 38.17 5.74 -102.28
CA GLN A 12 36.71 5.75 -102.41
C GLN A 12 36.06 4.46 -101.89
N SER A 13 36.66 3.30 -102.18
CA SER A 13 36.15 2.02 -101.69
C SER A 13 36.23 1.91 -100.17
N LEU A 14 37.30 2.43 -99.57
CA LEU A 14 37.48 2.47 -98.12
C LEU A 14 36.49 3.43 -97.47
N GLN A 15 36.29 4.61 -98.04
CA GLN A 15 35.32 5.58 -97.53
C GLN A 15 33.89 5.03 -97.57
N ALA A 16 33.48 4.45 -98.70
CA ALA A 16 32.15 3.83 -98.82
C ALA A 16 31.97 2.65 -97.85
N LYS A 17 33.03 1.87 -97.60
CA LYS A 17 33.00 0.76 -96.65
C LYS A 17 32.92 1.22 -95.20
N VAL A 18 33.56 2.34 -94.87
CA VAL A 18 33.48 2.97 -93.55
C VAL A 18 32.11 3.59 -93.33
N GLU A 19 31.54 4.32 -94.30
CA GLU A 19 30.18 4.88 -94.19
C GLU A 19 29.12 3.78 -94.03
N THR A 20 29.21 2.72 -94.82
CA THR A 20 28.29 1.58 -94.70
C THR A 20 28.44 0.85 -93.37
N GLN A 21 29.67 0.60 -92.88
CA GLN A 21 29.87 0.04 -91.54
C GLN A 21 29.30 0.97 -90.46
N THR A 22 29.56 2.27 -90.55
CA THR A 22 29.11 3.26 -89.56
C THR A 22 27.58 3.31 -89.47
N HIS A 23 26.89 3.35 -90.62
CA HIS A 23 25.43 3.32 -90.66
C HIS A 23 24.86 1.99 -90.15
N THR A 24 25.50 0.86 -90.43
CA THR A 24 25.04 -0.42 -89.89
C THR A 24 25.22 -0.51 -88.38
N THR A 25 26.32 0.02 -87.85
CA THR A 25 26.53 0.04 -86.40
C THR A 25 25.60 1.02 -85.71
N GLU A 26 25.32 2.17 -86.32
CA GLU A 26 24.37 3.16 -85.78
C GLU A 26 22.94 2.61 -85.76
N ALA A 27 22.50 1.96 -86.84
CA ALA A 27 21.19 1.32 -86.87
C ALA A 27 21.08 0.19 -85.82
N GLN A 28 22.13 -0.62 -85.69
CA GLN A 28 22.17 -1.72 -84.72
C GLN A 28 22.19 -1.21 -83.26
N THR A 29 22.92 -0.14 -82.96
CA THR A 29 22.91 0.44 -81.61
C THR A 29 21.57 1.08 -81.29
N GLN A 30 20.90 1.68 -82.28
CA GLN A 30 19.59 2.29 -82.09
C GLN A 30 18.49 1.25 -81.85
N GLU A 31 18.54 0.12 -82.57
CA GLU A 31 17.65 -1.02 -82.32
C GLU A 31 17.89 -1.63 -80.93
N MET A 32 19.16 -1.79 -80.54
CA MET A 32 19.53 -2.29 -79.21
C MET A 32 19.08 -1.35 -78.09
N LEU A 33 19.19 -0.03 -78.27
CA LEU A 33 18.68 0.95 -77.30
C LEU A 33 17.16 0.85 -77.16
N ASN A 34 16.45 0.72 -78.28
CA ASN A 34 14.99 0.64 -78.27
C ASN A 34 14.48 -0.66 -77.61
N ASP A 35 15.12 -1.81 -77.89
CA ASP A 35 14.81 -3.07 -77.19
C ASP A 35 15.11 -2.97 -75.69
N PHE A 36 16.21 -2.31 -75.32
CA PHE A 36 16.55 -2.10 -73.92
C PHE A 36 15.53 -1.20 -73.20
N GLU A 37 15.11 -0.10 -73.83
CA GLU A 37 14.08 0.79 -73.30
C GLU A 37 12.74 0.06 -73.15
N GLN A 38 12.37 -0.74 -74.15
CA GLN A 38 11.14 -1.53 -74.12
C GLN A 38 11.16 -2.60 -73.02
N ARG A 39 12.28 -3.28 -72.82
CA ARG A 39 12.44 -4.25 -71.71
C ARG A 39 12.44 -3.57 -70.36
N LEU A 40 13.08 -2.41 -70.24
CA LEU A 40 13.08 -1.62 -69.01
C LEU A 40 11.66 -1.20 -68.66
N SER A 41 10.90 -0.63 -69.60
CA SER A 41 9.53 -0.20 -69.35
C SER A 41 8.62 -1.36 -68.96
N GLN A 42 8.77 -2.54 -69.59
CA GLN A 42 8.04 -3.74 -69.18
C GLN A 42 8.43 -4.20 -67.77
N ALA A 43 9.72 -4.23 -67.45
CA ALA A 43 10.20 -4.62 -66.13
C ALA A 43 9.71 -3.65 -65.05
N LEU A 44 9.71 -2.34 -65.33
CA LEU A 44 9.24 -1.30 -64.43
C LEU A 44 7.74 -1.42 -64.18
N ASN A 45 6.93 -1.59 -65.22
CA ASN A 45 5.49 -1.83 -65.08
C ASN A 45 5.18 -3.11 -64.31
N ALA A 46 5.93 -4.20 -64.56
CA ALA A 46 5.76 -5.44 -63.81
C ALA A 46 6.13 -5.28 -62.33
N ALA A 47 7.20 -4.54 -62.03
CA ALA A 47 7.61 -4.22 -60.67
C ALA A 47 6.58 -3.34 -59.96
N GLU A 48 6.06 -2.31 -60.62
CA GLU A 48 5.03 -1.42 -60.08
C GLU A 48 3.74 -2.19 -59.75
N GLN A 49 3.28 -3.04 -60.66
CA GLN A 49 2.12 -3.90 -60.41
C GLN A 49 2.34 -4.90 -59.28
N LYS A 50 3.58 -5.38 -59.10
CA LYS A 50 3.94 -6.28 -58.00
C LYS A 50 3.92 -5.53 -56.67
N ILE A 51 4.51 -4.34 -56.61
CA ILE A 51 4.49 -3.47 -55.42
C ILE A 51 3.04 -3.13 -55.04
N MET A 52 2.19 -2.77 -56.00
CA MET A 52 0.76 -2.50 -55.72
C MET A 52 -0.02 -3.72 -55.20
N ARG A 53 0.39 -4.94 -55.57
CA ARG A 53 -0.19 -6.17 -55.04
C ARG A 53 0.30 -6.44 -53.63
N ASP A 54 1.61 -6.36 -53.41
CA ASP A 54 2.22 -6.56 -52.10
C ASP A 54 1.66 -5.56 -51.08
N LEU A 55 1.50 -4.28 -51.44
CA LEU A 55 0.89 -3.26 -50.58
C LEU A 55 -0.55 -3.61 -50.19
N ARG A 56 -1.37 -4.08 -51.13
CA ARG A 56 -2.75 -4.51 -50.85
C ARG A 56 -2.81 -5.74 -49.95
N ASP A 57 -1.88 -6.67 -50.11
CA ASP A 57 -1.81 -7.85 -49.25
C ASP A 57 -1.32 -7.50 -47.84
N LEU A 58 -0.35 -6.58 -47.73
CA LEU A 58 0.09 -6.01 -46.46
C LEU A 58 -1.04 -5.27 -45.73
N GLU A 59 -1.84 -4.49 -46.44
CA GLU A 59 -3.00 -3.78 -45.86
C GLU A 59 -4.03 -4.75 -45.27
N LYS A 60 -4.39 -5.80 -46.03
CA LYS A 60 -5.29 -6.87 -45.52
C LYS A 60 -4.70 -7.61 -44.34
N LEU A 61 -3.39 -7.89 -44.36
CA LEU A 61 -2.72 -8.57 -43.25
C LEU A 61 -2.74 -7.70 -41.99
N SER A 62 -2.48 -6.40 -42.15
CA SER A 62 -2.55 -5.40 -41.09
C SER A 62 -3.96 -5.33 -40.49
N GLU A 63 -5.00 -5.25 -41.33
CA GLU A 63 -6.40 -5.23 -40.88
C GLU A 63 -6.74 -6.49 -40.09
N MET A 64 -6.37 -7.67 -40.58
CA MET A 64 -6.62 -8.95 -39.91
C MET A 64 -5.88 -9.06 -38.57
N ILE A 65 -4.63 -8.60 -38.50
CA ILE A 65 -3.85 -8.58 -37.26
C ILE A 65 -4.47 -7.59 -36.27
N HIS A 66 -4.87 -6.41 -36.75
CA HIS A 66 -5.47 -5.39 -35.91
C HIS A 66 -6.80 -5.88 -35.30
N ASP A 67 -7.66 -6.48 -36.12
CA ASP A 67 -8.94 -7.04 -35.66
C ASP A 67 -8.73 -8.19 -34.65
N ARG A 68 -7.82 -9.14 -34.93
CA ARG A 68 -7.47 -10.19 -33.96
C ARG A 68 -6.92 -9.61 -32.65
N THR A 69 -6.06 -8.62 -32.73
CA THR A 69 -5.44 -8.02 -31.54
C THR A 69 -6.48 -7.24 -30.72
N ALA A 70 -7.35 -6.48 -31.38
CA ALA A 70 -8.44 -5.77 -30.72
C ALA A 70 -9.38 -6.74 -29.99
N ASN A 71 -9.81 -7.81 -30.67
CA ASN A 71 -10.65 -8.84 -30.07
C ASN A 71 -9.97 -9.54 -28.88
N GLN A 72 -8.68 -9.88 -28.99
CA GLN A 72 -7.93 -10.49 -27.89
C GLN A 72 -7.77 -9.54 -26.69
N VAL A 73 -7.53 -8.26 -26.94
CA VAL A 73 -7.43 -7.24 -25.88
C VAL A 73 -8.78 -7.07 -25.18
N GLU A 74 -9.88 -7.04 -25.92
CA GLU A 74 -11.22 -6.94 -25.34
C GLU A 74 -11.58 -8.18 -24.50
N GLU A 75 -11.28 -9.37 -25.00
CA GLU A 75 -11.45 -10.64 -24.31
C GLU A 75 -10.65 -10.67 -23.00
N GLN A 76 -9.37 -10.26 -23.03
CA GLN A 76 -8.54 -10.18 -21.84
C GLN A 76 -9.04 -9.12 -20.86
N ALA A 77 -9.46 -7.95 -21.34
CA ALA A 77 -10.05 -6.91 -20.50
C ALA A 77 -11.32 -7.40 -19.80
N ARG A 78 -12.18 -8.19 -20.49
CA ARG A 78 -13.36 -8.82 -19.88
C ARG A 78 -12.95 -9.81 -18.78
N LYS A 79 -11.96 -10.67 -19.02
CA LYS A 79 -11.45 -11.62 -18.01
C LYS A 79 -10.87 -10.92 -16.79
N ILE A 80 -10.10 -9.85 -16.98
CA ILE A 80 -9.54 -9.05 -15.88
C ILE A 80 -10.67 -8.41 -15.06
N ARG A 81 -11.70 -7.85 -15.70
CA ARG A 81 -12.85 -7.27 -14.99
C ARG A 81 -13.61 -8.32 -14.18
N GLN A 82 -13.81 -9.52 -14.72
CA GLN A 82 -14.43 -10.64 -13.99
C GLN A 82 -13.59 -11.07 -12.78
N ALA A 83 -12.29 -11.27 -12.98
CA ALA A 83 -11.38 -11.62 -11.89
C ALA A 83 -11.33 -10.53 -10.80
N MET A 84 -11.36 -9.26 -11.18
CA MET A 84 -11.45 -8.15 -10.22
C MET A 84 -12.77 -8.15 -9.46
N ALA A 85 -13.90 -8.43 -10.12
CA ALA A 85 -15.20 -8.53 -9.45
C ALA A 85 -15.23 -9.70 -8.45
N GLU A 86 -14.65 -10.85 -8.81
CA GLU A 86 -14.51 -12.01 -7.91
C GLU A 86 -13.59 -11.69 -6.72
N LEU A 87 -12.45 -11.02 -6.97
CA LEU A 87 -11.53 -10.57 -5.92
C LEU A 87 -12.19 -9.56 -4.98
N GLU A 88 -13.01 -8.64 -5.49
CA GLU A 88 -13.77 -7.69 -4.67
C GLU A 88 -14.85 -8.38 -3.85
N GLY A 89 -15.54 -9.37 -4.42
CA GLY A 89 -16.50 -10.22 -3.71
C GLY A 89 -15.84 -10.97 -2.56
N SER A 90 -14.75 -11.66 -2.85
CA SER A 90 -13.92 -12.35 -1.86
C SER A 90 -13.41 -11.39 -0.78
N ARG A 91 -12.89 -10.22 -1.16
CA ARG A 91 -12.41 -9.21 -0.20
C ARG A 91 -13.50 -8.74 0.76
N LYS A 92 -14.74 -8.56 0.29
CA LYS A 92 -15.89 -8.21 1.16
C LYS A 92 -16.22 -9.34 2.13
N GLU A 93 -16.20 -10.57 1.66
CA GLU A 93 -16.44 -11.76 2.48
C GLU A 93 -15.38 -11.89 3.58
N TRP A 94 -14.09 -11.83 3.21
CA TRP A 94 -12.98 -11.85 4.17
C TRP A 94 -13.05 -10.70 5.15
N ARG A 95 -13.31 -9.45 4.73
CA ARG A 95 -13.40 -8.32 5.67
C ARG A 95 -14.54 -8.52 6.68
N THR A 96 -15.66 -9.08 6.26
CA THR A 96 -16.81 -9.33 7.13
C THR A 96 -16.53 -10.46 8.12
N VAL A 97 -15.94 -11.57 7.65
CA VAL A 97 -15.56 -12.71 8.48
C VAL A 97 -14.49 -12.31 9.49
N THR A 98 -13.42 -11.63 9.03
CA THR A 98 -12.30 -11.23 9.89
C THR A 98 -12.74 -10.23 10.95
N TRP A 99 -13.58 -9.24 10.61
CA TRP A 99 -14.12 -8.30 11.61
C TRP A 99 -15.00 -9.00 12.65
N LYS A 100 -15.84 -9.95 12.22
CA LYS A 100 -16.75 -10.68 13.11
C LYS A 100 -16.01 -11.63 14.05
N THR A 101 -14.88 -12.19 13.65
CA THR A 101 -14.12 -13.17 14.45
C THR A 101 -12.95 -12.56 15.22
N MET A 102 -12.26 -11.55 14.69
CA MET A 102 -11.15 -10.92 15.40
C MET A 102 -11.62 -10.03 16.54
N LEU A 103 -12.64 -9.19 16.34
CA LEU A 103 -13.07 -8.22 17.35
C LEU A 103 -13.40 -8.86 18.71
N PRO A 104 -14.17 -9.97 18.78
CA PRO A 104 -14.44 -10.65 20.05
C PRO A 104 -13.19 -11.27 20.66
N THR A 105 -12.32 -11.86 19.83
CA THR A 105 -11.11 -12.56 20.30
C THR A 105 -10.10 -11.59 20.91
N TYR A 106 -9.92 -10.41 20.30
CA TYR A 106 -9.10 -9.36 20.89
C TYR A 106 -9.69 -8.80 22.18
N LEU A 107 -11.01 -8.57 22.22
CA LEU A 107 -11.69 -8.10 23.44
C LEU A 107 -11.53 -9.10 24.60
N VAL A 108 -11.70 -10.40 24.33
CA VAL A 108 -11.50 -11.46 25.33
C VAL A 108 -10.04 -11.52 25.79
N GLY A 109 -9.07 -11.42 24.88
CA GLY A 109 -7.65 -11.41 25.24
C GLY A 109 -7.25 -10.20 26.10
N VAL A 110 -7.76 -9.01 25.76
CA VAL A 110 -7.54 -7.78 26.55
C VAL A 110 -8.20 -7.87 27.93
N LEU A 111 -9.43 -8.38 27.99
CA LEU A 111 -10.13 -8.58 29.27
C LEU A 111 -9.41 -9.60 30.16
N LEU A 112 -8.96 -10.73 29.59
CA LEU A 112 -8.22 -11.76 30.34
C LEU A 112 -6.89 -11.22 30.88
N THR A 113 -6.11 -10.54 30.03
CA THR A 113 -4.82 -9.97 30.46
C THR A 113 -5.02 -8.89 31.53
N PHE A 114 -6.03 -8.02 31.37
CA PHE A 114 -6.39 -7.03 32.39
C PHE A 114 -6.84 -7.68 33.71
N TRP A 115 -7.64 -8.75 33.65
CA TRP A 115 -8.12 -9.45 34.83
C TRP A 115 -6.99 -10.18 35.58
N VAL A 116 -6.07 -10.80 34.85
CA VAL A 116 -4.85 -11.39 35.42
C VAL A 116 -3.99 -10.32 36.07
N LEU A 117 -3.86 -9.15 35.46
CA LEU A 117 -3.11 -8.02 36.03
C LEU A 117 -3.76 -7.52 37.32
N LEU A 118 -5.08 -7.37 37.35
CA LEU A 118 -5.83 -7.01 38.57
C LEU A 118 -5.62 -8.05 39.68
N MET A 119 -5.70 -9.34 39.35
CA MET A 119 -5.42 -10.40 40.32
C MET A 119 -3.97 -10.39 40.81
N ALA A 120 -3.01 -10.13 39.93
CA ALA A 120 -1.60 -10.00 40.31
C ALA A 120 -1.39 -8.81 41.25
N VAL A 121 -2.07 -7.68 41.02
CA VAL A 121 -2.05 -6.51 41.91
C VAL A 121 -2.67 -6.85 43.28
N GLN A 122 -3.81 -7.53 43.34
CA GLN A 122 -4.41 -7.97 44.62
C GLN A 122 -3.53 -8.96 45.38
N LEU A 123 -2.72 -9.77 44.69
CA LEU A 123 -1.76 -10.68 45.32
C LEU A 123 -0.47 -9.98 45.77
N THR A 124 -0.04 -8.93 45.08
CA THR A 124 1.18 -8.16 45.43
C THR A 124 0.91 -7.08 46.46
N PHE A 125 -0.30 -6.53 46.47
CA PHE A 125 -0.80 -5.61 47.47
C PHE A 125 -2.13 -6.17 47.98
N PRO A 126 -2.10 -7.11 48.95
CA PRO A 126 -3.33 -7.52 49.60
C PRO A 126 -3.99 -6.27 50.17
N ASP A 127 -5.30 -6.11 49.90
CA ASP A 127 -6.13 -5.11 50.58
C ASP A 127 -5.73 -5.11 52.07
N PRO A 128 -5.40 -3.95 52.67
CA PRO A 128 -5.14 -3.91 54.09
C PRO A 128 -6.37 -4.52 54.73
N GLN A 129 -6.18 -5.65 55.41
CA GLN A 129 -7.25 -6.23 56.22
C GLN A 129 -7.84 -5.08 57.00
N ASN A 130 -9.17 -5.04 57.08
CA ASN A 130 -9.89 -4.29 58.10
C ASN A 130 -9.50 -4.83 59.49
N THR A 131 -8.22 -4.76 59.87
CA THR A 131 -7.86 -4.39 61.22
C THR A 131 -8.26 -2.92 61.29
N THR A 132 -9.49 -2.68 61.72
CA THR A 132 -9.70 -1.49 62.55
C THR A 132 -8.80 -1.76 63.76
N PRO A 133 -7.61 -1.13 63.93
CA PRO A 133 -7.10 -1.05 65.27
C PRO A 133 -8.19 -0.28 66.01
N ALA A 134 -8.87 -0.93 66.96
CA ALA A 134 -9.46 -0.16 68.04
C ALA A 134 -8.37 0.84 68.44
N PRO A 135 -8.60 2.16 68.44
CA PRO A 135 -7.59 3.11 68.82
C PRO A 135 -7.26 2.80 70.28
N GLY A 136 -6.23 1.98 70.47
CA GLY A 136 -5.63 1.72 71.75
C GLY A 136 -5.02 3.03 72.16
N LEU A 137 -5.79 3.81 72.91
CA LEU A 137 -5.22 4.86 73.73
C LEU A 137 -4.13 4.18 74.56
N ALA A 138 -2.91 4.68 74.41
CA ALA A 138 -1.74 4.21 75.13
C ALA A 138 -2.10 4.09 76.62
N SER A 139 -2.22 2.85 77.09
CA SER A 139 -2.61 2.52 78.46
C SER A 139 -1.39 2.61 79.38
N PHE A 140 -0.76 3.79 79.43
CA PHE A 140 0.29 4.09 80.38
C PHE A 140 -0.24 5.13 81.37
N GLY A 141 -0.49 4.71 82.61
CA GLY A 141 -0.76 5.61 83.74
C GLY A 141 -2.23 5.88 84.11
N LEU A 142 -3.22 5.29 83.43
CA LEU A 142 -4.65 5.44 83.77
C LEU A 142 -5.27 4.22 84.47
N GLU A 143 -4.49 3.51 85.29
CA GLU A 143 -4.98 2.45 86.18
C GLU A 143 -5.87 3.06 87.28
N GLY A 144 -7.14 3.28 86.97
CA GLY A 144 -8.12 3.78 87.95
C GLY A 144 -9.30 4.56 87.36
N THR A 145 -9.28 4.92 86.08
CA THR A 145 -10.41 5.64 85.47
C THR A 145 -11.63 4.74 85.33
N ARG A 146 -12.65 4.99 86.14
CA ARG A 146 -13.96 4.35 86.05
C ARG A 146 -14.92 5.23 85.27
N VAL A 147 -15.42 4.69 84.16
CA VAL A 147 -16.50 5.31 83.39
C VAL A 147 -17.82 4.74 83.90
N THR A 148 -18.57 5.53 84.66
CA THR A 148 -19.92 5.14 85.08
C THR A 148 -20.94 5.79 84.16
N HIS A 149 -21.91 4.99 83.74
CA HIS A 149 -23.03 5.45 82.91
C HIS A 149 -24.24 5.64 83.83
N GLY A 150 -24.94 6.77 83.69
CA GLY A 150 -26.19 7.00 84.40
C GLY A 150 -27.28 6.01 83.97
N PRO A 151 -28.25 5.69 84.84
CA PRO A 151 -29.37 4.83 84.48
C PRO A 151 -30.12 5.43 83.28
N GLY A 152 -30.26 4.64 82.20
CA GLY A 152 -30.84 5.08 80.93
C GLY A 152 -29.84 5.53 79.85
N ARG A 153 -28.52 5.36 80.05
CA ARG A 153 -27.44 5.78 79.11
C ARG A 153 -27.41 7.28 78.79
N LEU A 154 -28.19 8.12 79.47
CA LEU A 154 -28.15 9.57 79.34
C LEU A 154 -26.99 10.11 80.17
N GLY A 155 -25.87 10.38 79.49
CA GLY A 155 -24.69 11.00 80.07
C GLY A 155 -23.58 10.03 80.47
N ARG A 156 -22.33 10.45 80.22
CA ARG A 156 -21.11 9.78 80.65
C ARG A 156 -20.38 10.71 81.61
N VAL A 157 -20.15 10.27 82.84
CA VAL A 157 -19.37 11.02 83.82
C VAL A 157 -18.00 10.35 83.94
N LEU A 158 -16.95 11.09 83.57
CA LEU A 158 -15.56 10.67 83.74
C LEU A 158 -15.07 11.15 85.11
N SER A 159 -14.71 10.23 85.99
CA SER A 159 -14.05 10.55 87.25
C SER A 159 -12.54 10.40 87.05
N LEU A 160 -11.81 11.52 87.03
CA LEU A 160 -10.34 11.54 86.99
C LEU A 160 -9.79 11.58 88.43
N PRO A 161 -8.64 10.93 88.71
CA PRO A 161 -7.95 11.06 90.00
C PRO A 161 -7.40 12.49 90.20
N GLY A 162 -7.19 12.89 91.45
CA GLY A 162 -6.75 14.25 91.78
C GLY A 162 -5.39 14.60 91.17
N GLY A 163 -5.27 15.79 90.56
CA GLY A 163 -4.01 16.33 90.03
C GLY A 163 -3.93 16.53 88.51
N VAL A 164 -4.99 16.20 87.76
CA VAL A 164 -5.06 16.43 86.30
C VAL A 164 -6.01 17.58 86.00
N THR A 165 -5.55 18.61 85.29
CA THR A 165 -6.37 19.73 84.83
C THR A 165 -6.58 19.63 83.32
N LEU A 166 -7.86 19.58 82.89
CA LEU A 166 -8.26 19.51 81.49
C LEU A 166 -7.90 20.82 80.77
N ALA A 167 -7.11 20.76 79.71
CA ALA A 167 -6.80 21.94 78.88
C ALA A 167 -7.81 22.07 77.72
N ASP A 168 -8.34 23.28 77.52
CA ASP A 168 -9.30 23.63 76.47
C ASP A 168 -8.63 23.77 75.10
N CYS A 169 -8.86 22.84 74.16
CA CYS A 169 -8.75 23.15 72.72
C CYS A 169 -9.48 22.16 71.78
N PRO A 170 -10.32 22.64 70.83
CA PRO A 170 -11.28 21.83 70.09
C PRO A 170 -10.78 21.24 68.75
N ILE A 171 -10.75 19.92 68.58
CA ILE A 171 -10.68 19.25 67.27
C ILE A 171 -12.11 18.92 66.82
N PRO A 172 -12.65 19.54 65.75
CA PRO A 172 -14.02 19.30 65.33
C PRO A 172 -14.18 17.88 64.73
N ASN A 173 -15.10 17.12 65.32
CA ASN A 173 -15.57 15.82 64.85
C ASN A 173 -16.66 16.02 63.77
N LEU A 174 -16.74 15.12 62.80
CA LEU A 174 -17.68 15.13 61.66
C LEU A 174 -19.18 15.11 62.05
N ASN A 175 -19.50 14.93 63.34
CA ASN A 175 -20.85 15.06 63.91
C ASN A 175 -21.05 16.34 64.77
N GLY A 176 -20.18 17.35 64.63
CA GLY A 176 -20.41 18.69 65.22
C GLY A 176 -20.04 18.83 66.70
N GLY A 177 -19.02 18.11 67.18
CA GLY A 177 -18.50 18.24 68.55
C GLY A 177 -16.98 18.27 68.62
N ASN A 178 -16.42 18.97 69.61
CA ASN A 178 -14.99 19.21 69.76
C ASN A 178 -14.30 18.09 70.58
N VAL A 179 -13.14 17.60 70.13
CA VAL A 179 -12.31 16.58 70.79
C VAL A 179 -10.96 17.20 71.16
N CYS A 180 -10.53 17.13 72.42
CA CYS A 180 -9.19 17.58 72.84
C CYS A 180 -8.24 16.37 72.89
N VAL A 181 -7.06 16.47 72.30
CA VAL A 181 -6.00 15.45 72.39
C VAL A 181 -4.82 16.06 73.11
N GLU A 182 -4.43 15.48 74.25
CA GLU A 182 -3.21 15.85 74.97
C GLU A 182 -2.01 15.14 74.33
N THR A 183 -1.04 15.91 73.86
CA THR A 183 0.31 15.42 73.54
C THR A 183 1.19 15.59 74.76
N ALA A 184 1.82 14.51 75.23
CA ALA A 184 2.88 14.61 76.22
C ALA A 184 4.04 15.45 75.65
N VAL A 185 4.38 16.53 76.36
CA VAL A 185 5.69 17.18 76.25
C VAL A 185 6.54 16.67 77.41
N THR A 186 7.54 15.87 77.10
CA THR A 186 8.64 15.50 77.98
C THR A 186 9.86 15.40 77.06
N ARG A 187 10.94 16.20 77.09
CA ARG A 187 11.78 16.73 78.19
C ARG A 187 12.12 15.71 79.26
#